data_AF-A0A2R7SN29-F1
#
_entry.id   AF-A0A2R7SN29-F1
#
_cell.length_a   1.000
_cell.length_b   1.000
_cell.length_c   1.000
_cell.angle_alpha   90.00
_cell.angle_beta   90.00
_cell.angle_gamma   90.00
#
_symmetry.space_group_name_H-M   'P 1'
#
loop_
_entity.id
_entity.type
_entity.pdbx_description
1 polymer ?
#
loop_
_entity_poly.entity_id
_entity_poly.type
_entity_poly.pdbx_seq_one_letter_code
_entity_poly.pdbx_strand_id
1 'polypeptide(L)'
;MATLTRPPCRRLLIAAAGLLSLGTAQAALTLNVTQDVWQGGFCSRISISNDSTQRSGAWVARFDLPRGQLTSSWNGQFTPNGTGYSVT
;
A
#
# COMPACT_ATOMS: atom_id res chain seq x y z
N MET A 1 -49.97 13.20 -52.68
CA MET A 1 -49.27 11.93 -52.38
C MET A 1 -47.78 12.23 -52.27
N ALA A 2 -47.23 12.23 -51.05
CA ALA A 2 -45.81 12.45 -50.81
C ALA A 2 -45.20 11.15 -50.28
N THR A 3 -44.28 10.58 -51.06
CA THR A 3 -43.63 9.30 -50.79
C THR A 3 -42.46 9.52 -49.83
N LEU A 4 -42.58 9.06 -48.59
CA LEU A 4 -41.52 9.10 -47.57
C LEU A 4 -40.57 7.91 -47.76
N THR A 5 -39.39 8.16 -48.33
CA THR A 5 -38.28 7.20 -48.38
C THR A 5 -37.51 7.23 -47.04
N ARG A 6 -37.60 6.15 -46.25
CA ARG A 6 -36.82 5.97 -45.01
C ARG A 6 -35.36 5.60 -45.33
N PRO A 7 -34.35 6.26 -44.72
CA PRO A 7 -32.95 5.89 -44.90
C PRO A 7 -32.59 4.58 -44.13
N PRO A 8 -31.61 3.81 -44.61
CA PRO A 8 -31.27 2.51 -44.04
C PRO A 8 -30.55 2.64 -42.69
N CYS A 9 -30.92 1.71 -41.81
CA CYS A 9 -30.44 1.49 -40.45
C CYS A 9 -28.89 1.41 -40.38
N ARG A 10 -28.22 2.54 -40.13
CA ARG A 10 -26.77 2.59 -39.92
C ARG A 10 -26.46 2.21 -38.47
N ARG A 11 -26.28 0.90 -38.23
CA ARG A 11 -25.76 0.36 -36.97
C ARG A 11 -24.36 0.95 -36.73
N LEU A 12 -24.26 1.89 -35.79
CA LEU A 12 -22.98 2.35 -35.25
C LEU A 12 -22.42 1.22 -34.37
N LEU A 13 -21.35 0.57 -34.82
CA LEU A 13 -20.62 -0.40 -34.00
C LEU A 13 -19.71 0.39 -33.05
N ILE A 14 -20.02 0.34 -31.75
CA ILE A 14 -19.18 0.90 -30.69
C ILE A 14 -18.12 -0.16 -30.35
N ALA A 15 -16.87 0.09 -30.72
CA ALA A 15 -15.75 -0.71 -30.24
C ALA A 15 -15.39 -0.24 -28.82
N ALA A 16 -15.85 -0.98 -27.81
CA ALA A 16 -15.40 -0.77 -26.43
C ALA A 16 -13.98 -1.33 -26.30
N ALA A 17 -12.98 -0.46 -26.38
CA ALA A 17 -11.61 -0.78 -26.00
C ALA A 17 -11.57 -0.99 -24.49
N GLY A 18 -11.57 -2.25 -24.05
CA GLY A 18 -11.41 -2.61 -22.65
C GLY A 18 -10.04 -2.15 -22.15
N LEU A 19 -10.03 -1.16 -21.27
CA LEU A 19 -8.83 -0.74 -20.56
C LEU A 19 -8.45 -1.87 -19.59
N LEU A 20 -7.42 -2.66 -19.91
CA LEU A 20 -6.85 -3.64 -18.99
C LEU A 20 -6.06 -2.90 -17.91
N SER A 21 -6.69 -2.64 -16.76
CA SER A 21 -6.00 -2.18 -15.58
C SER A 21 -5.14 -3.31 -15.02
N LEU A 22 -3.84 -3.30 -15.33
CA LEU A 22 -2.85 -4.13 -14.64
C LEU A 22 -2.73 -3.58 -13.22
N GLY A 23 -3.43 -4.21 -12.27
CA GLY A 23 -3.22 -3.93 -10.86
C GLY A 23 -1.76 -4.20 -10.53
N THR A 24 -1.04 -3.21 -10.03
CA THR A 24 0.27 -3.44 -9.43
C THR A 24 0.05 -4.38 -8.25
N ALA A 25 0.75 -5.51 -8.20
CA ALA A 25 0.77 -6.34 -7.01
C ALA A 25 1.44 -5.55 -5.88
N GLN A 26 0.64 -4.82 -5.08
CA GLN A 26 1.10 -4.35 -3.79
C GLN A 26 1.33 -5.61 -2.95
N ALA A 27 2.59 -5.87 -2.58
CA ALA A 27 2.88 -6.83 -1.52
C ALA A 27 2.08 -6.38 -0.29
N ALA A 28 1.03 -7.13 0.04
CA ALA A 28 0.17 -6.85 1.18
C ALA A 28 0.90 -7.34 2.43
N LEU A 29 1.90 -6.58 2.89
CA LEU A 29 2.46 -6.81 4.20
C LEU A 29 1.47 -6.27 5.24
N THR A 30 1.07 -7.13 6.15
CA THR A 30 0.28 -6.79 7.33
C THR A 30 1.22 -6.28 8.42
N LEU A 31 0.90 -5.10 8.97
CA LEU A 31 1.65 -4.47 10.04
C LEU A 31 0.80 -4.46 11.32
N ASN A 32 1.30 -5.08 12.39
CA ASN A 32 0.68 -5.00 13.70
C ASN A 32 1.64 -4.33 14.69
N VAL A 33 1.14 -3.34 15.43
CA VAL A 33 1.94 -2.58 16.39
C VAL A 33 1.30 -2.70 17.77
N THR A 34 2.10 -3.05 18.76
CA THR A 34 1.70 -3.07 20.16
C THR A 34 2.67 -2.24 20.97
N GLN A 35 2.15 -1.38 21.84
CA GLN A 35 2.95 -0.43 22.60
C GLN A 35 2.73 -0.62 24.09
N ASP A 36 3.84 -0.69 24.82
CA ASP A 36 3.89 -0.68 26.27
C ASP A 36 4.50 0.66 26.69
N VAL A 37 3.76 1.48 27.43
CA VAL A 37 4.18 2.83 27.82
C VAL A 37 4.30 2.95 29.33
N TRP A 38 5.31 3.69 29.79
CA TRP A 38 5.51 4.01 31.20
C TRP A 38 5.98 5.46 31.34
N GLN A 39 6.19 5.92 32.58
CA GLN A 39 6.62 7.29 32.81
C GLN A 39 8.00 7.54 32.18
N GLY A 40 8.04 8.38 31.16
CA GLY A 40 9.26 8.79 30.48
C GLY A 40 9.80 7.79 29.44
N GLY A 41 9.08 6.72 29.12
CA GLY A 41 9.54 5.73 28.14
C GLY A 41 8.45 4.90 27.50
N PHE A 42 8.83 4.18 26.46
CA PHE A 42 7.95 3.27 25.73
C PHE A 42 8.75 2.10 25.16
N CYS A 43 8.05 1.01 24.90
CA CYS A 43 8.50 -0.13 24.14
C CYS A 43 7.46 -0.40 23.05
N SER A 44 7.88 -0.50 21.79
CA SER A 44 6.99 -0.79 20.67
C SER A 44 7.40 -2.09 20.02
N ARG A 45 6.47 -3.04 19.96
CA ARG A 45 6.62 -4.29 19.22
C ARG A 45 5.93 -4.14 17.86
N ILE A 46 6.69 -4.34 16.80
CA ILE A 46 6.20 -4.26 15.42
C ILE A 46 6.29 -5.66 14.82
N SER A 47 5.16 -6.22 14.42
CA SER A 47 5.06 -7.48 13.70
C SER A 47 4.72 -7.19 12.25
N ILE A 48 5.53 -7.71 11.34
CA ILE A 48 5.36 -7.58 9.90
C ILE A 48 5.13 -8.99 9.34
N SER A 49 4.00 -9.18 8.68
CA SER A 49 3.58 -10.47 8.15
C SER A 49 3.25 -10.33 6.66
N ASN A 50 3.57 -11.33 5.85
CA ASN A 50 3.10 -11.40 4.48
C ASN A 50 2.13 -12.58 4.40
N ASP A 51 0.85 -12.25 4.27
CA ASP A 51 -0.23 -13.23 4.25
C ASP A 51 -0.52 -13.74 2.82
N SER A 52 0.26 -13.28 1.83
CA SER A 52 0.16 -13.76 0.45
C SER A 52 0.94 -15.06 0.23
N THR A 53 0.62 -15.76 -0.86
CA THR A 53 1.37 -16.94 -1.31
C THR A 53 2.66 -16.58 -2.06
N GLN A 54 2.93 -15.29 -2.28
CA GLN A 54 4.13 -14.82 -2.95
C GLN A 54 5.23 -14.49 -1.95
N ARG A 55 6.48 -14.85 -2.25
CA ARG A 55 7.63 -14.48 -1.42
C ARG A 55 7.77 -12.95 -1.35
N SER A 56 7.88 -12.40 -0.15
CA SER A 56 8.26 -10.99 0.03
C SER A 56 9.67 -10.75 -0.49
N GLY A 57 9.84 -9.67 -1.25
CA GLY A 57 11.17 -9.08 -1.50
C GLY A 57 11.72 -8.39 -0.24
N ALA A 58 12.77 -7.58 -0.43
CA ALA A 58 13.24 -6.69 0.63
C ALA A 58 12.09 -5.76 1.09
N TRP A 59 11.93 -5.63 2.40
CA TRP A 59 10.91 -4.77 3.01
C TRP A 59 11.58 -3.70 3.87
N VAL A 60 10.90 -2.56 4.03
CA VAL A 60 11.32 -1.48 4.92
C VAL A 60 10.07 -0.94 5.60
N ALA A 61 10.03 -1.00 6.92
CA ALA A 61 8.99 -0.32 7.70
C ALA A 61 9.40 1.13 7.93
N ARG A 62 8.50 2.08 7.63
CA ARG A 62 8.74 3.52 7.84
C ARG A 62 7.68 4.10 8.74
N PHE A 63 8.10 4.89 9.72
CA PHE A 63 7.20 5.58 10.64
C PHE A 63 7.85 6.85 11.19
N ASP A 64 7.01 7.77 11.66
CA ASP A 64 7.46 9.03 12.25
C ASP A 64 7.23 9.03 13.77
N LEU A 65 8.21 9.55 14.51
CA LEU A 65 8.13 9.85 15.93
C LEU A 65 8.35 11.36 16.12
N PRO A 66 7.29 12.19 15.96
CA PRO A 66 7.42 13.65 16.06
C PRO A 66 7.77 14.10 17.48
N ARG A 67 7.45 13.27 18.49
CA ARG A 67 7.78 13.52 19.90
C ARG A 67 8.30 12.23 20.54
N GLY A 68 9.59 11.99 20.38
CA GLY A 68 10.26 10.83 20.94
C GLY A 68 11.50 10.47 20.13
N GLN A 69 12.22 9.47 20.61
CA GLN A 69 13.37 8.90 19.91
C GLN A 69 13.44 7.40 20.17
N LEU A 70 13.84 6.63 19.15
CA LEU A 70 14.26 5.24 19.36
C LEU A 70 15.66 5.23 19.97
N THR A 71 15.83 4.49 21.05
CA THR A 71 17.12 4.33 21.74
C THR A 71 17.78 2.99 21.45
N SER A 72 16.99 1.96 21.11
CA SER A 72 17.48 0.62 20.82
C SER A 72 16.44 -0.17 20.02
N SER A 73 16.91 -1.20 19.31
CA SER A 73 16.09 -2.22 18.66
C SER A 73 16.73 -3.59 18.83
N TRP A 74 15.91 -4.63 18.75
CA TRP A 74 16.37 -6.01 18.63
C TRP A 74 15.56 -6.68 17.51
N ASN A 75 16.18 -7.61 16.78
CA ASN A 75 15.65 -8.24 15.56
C ASN A 75 15.44 -7.29 14.36
N GLY A 76 16.10 -6.14 14.33
CA GLY A 76 16.07 -5.24 13.19
C GLY A 76 17.03 -4.08 13.37
N GLN A 77 17.40 -3.45 12.26
CA GLN A 77 18.23 -2.26 12.25
C GLN A 77 17.37 -1.05 11.92
N PHE A 78 17.43 -0.01 12.77
CA PHE A 78 16.75 1.25 12.48
C PHE A 78 17.73 2.32 12.00
N THR A 79 17.28 3.14 11.05
CA THR A 79 17.99 4.33 10.57
C THR A 79 17.10 5.56 10.81
N PRO A 80 17.52 6.51 11.67
CA PRO A 80 16.81 7.76 11.88
C PRO A 80 17.00 8.72 10.70
N ASN A 81 15.98 9.52 10.40
CA ASN A 81 15.96 10.58 9.42
C ASN A 81 15.09 11.75 9.96
N GLY A 82 15.69 12.57 10.83
CA GLY A 82 14.94 13.59 11.56
C GLY A 82 13.95 12.97 12.53
N THR A 83 12.66 13.27 12.38
CA THR A 83 11.58 12.60 13.12
C THR A 83 11.15 11.29 12.47
N GLY A 84 11.60 10.98 11.26
CA GLY A 84 11.29 9.73 10.56
C GLY A 84 12.26 8.61 10.89
N TYR A 85 11.79 7.38 10.84
CA TYR A 85 12.57 6.17 11.10
C TYR A 85 12.30 5.12 10.03
N SER A 86 13.35 4.43 9.59
CA SER A 86 13.25 3.26 8.70
C SER A 86 13.81 2.04 9.42
N VAL A 87 13.08 0.92 9.40
CA VAL A 87 13.49 -0.35 10.02
C VAL A 87 13.51 -1.47 8.97
N THR A 88 14.56 -2.27 9.00
CA THR A 88 14.79 -3.47 8.17
C THR A 88 15.20 -4.66 9.01
#